data_AF-A0A2P5DA56-F1
#
_entry.id   AF-A0A2P5DA56-F1
#
_cell.length_a   1.000
_cell.length_b   1.000
_cell.length_c   1.000
_cell.angle_alpha   90.00
_cell.angle_beta   90.00
_cell.angle_gamma   90.00
#
_symmetry.space_group_name_H-M   'P 1'
#
loop_
_entity.id
_entity.type
_entity.pdbx_description
1 polymer ?
#
loop_
_entity_poly.entity_id
_entity_poly.type
_entity_poly.pdbx_seq_one_letter_code
_entity_poly.pdbx_strand_id
1 'polypeptide(L)'
;MEKNLNVDADLLNVLINGFLGQRRIEAAYNFLIEMINKLGLRPLQETYRKLIEKLLEVRKLEEALDLLRLMMKQEYQPWPDPFSHYIRKFGTVEDATEFLKALTLKEYPSPSAYAYVFRSFLREGRHSEANYNKCPHHIRQDYEIWGLFSSKCKNAASFDSLTMSGERSL
;
A
#
# COMPACT_ATOMS: atom_id res chain seq x y z
N MET A 1 -26.64 25.59 -17.46
CA MET A 1 -26.37 24.21 -17.02
C MET A 1 -26.04 24.28 -15.55
N GLU A 2 -27.03 24.07 -14.68
CA GLU A 2 -26.81 24.05 -13.24
C GLU A 2 -26.07 22.75 -12.92
N LYS A 3 -24.81 22.87 -12.49
CA LYS A 3 -24.16 21.75 -11.80
C LYS A 3 -24.94 21.58 -10.50
N ASN A 4 -25.46 20.39 -10.28
CA ASN A 4 -25.97 19.94 -8.99
C ASN A 4 -24.79 19.98 -8.00
N LEU A 5 -24.54 21.13 -7.39
CA LEU A 5 -23.42 21.37 -6.48
C LEU A 5 -23.77 20.76 -5.13
N ASN A 6 -23.01 19.75 -4.71
CA ASN A 6 -22.99 19.38 -3.30
C ASN A 6 -22.10 20.41 -2.60
N VAL A 7 -22.73 21.48 -2.12
CA VAL A 7 -22.07 22.66 -1.54
C VAL A 7 -21.02 22.28 -0.49
N ASP A 8 -21.29 21.24 0.31
CA ASP A 8 -20.35 20.78 1.35
C ASP A 8 -19.11 20.12 0.73
N ALA A 9 -19.27 19.28 -0.29
CA ALA A 9 -18.16 18.60 -0.95
C ALA A 9 -17.27 19.57 -1.76
N ASP A 10 -17.89 20.56 -2.41
CA ASP A 10 -17.18 21.62 -3.13
C ASP A 10 -16.40 22.53 -2.18
N LEU A 11 -17.01 22.93 -1.05
CA LEU A 11 -16.35 23.72 -0.02
C LEU A 11 -15.15 22.97 0.57
N LEU A 12 -15.29 21.68 0.89
CA LEU A 12 -14.18 20.86 1.37
C LEU A 12 -13.02 20.82 0.37
N ASN A 13 -13.31 20.64 -0.93
CA ASN A 13 -12.28 20.67 -1.97
C ASN A 13 -11.53 22.02 -1.98
N VAL A 14 -12.24 23.15 -1.90
CA VAL A 14 -11.62 24.48 -1.84
C VAL A 14 -10.71 24.63 -0.61
N LEU A 15 -11.20 24.25 0.57
CA LEU A 15 -10.44 24.34 1.82
C LEU A 15 -9.19 23.46 1.80
N ILE A 16 -9.30 22.22 1.32
CA ILE A 16 -8.17 21.30 1.17
C ILE A 16 -7.14 21.86 0.18
N ASN A 17 -7.56 22.37 -0.97
CA ASN A 17 -6.65 23.02 -1.92
C ASN A 17 -5.93 24.23 -1.27
N GLY A 18 -6.63 25.00 -0.42
CA GLY A 18 -6.04 26.09 0.35
C GLY A 18 -4.93 25.63 1.31
N PHE A 19 -5.19 24.58 2.11
CA PHE A 19 -4.18 24.01 2.99
C PHE A 19 -2.97 23.47 2.22
N LEU A 20 -3.21 22.73 1.12
CA LEU A 20 -2.15 22.17 0.28
C LEU A 20 -1.31 23.26 -0.40
N GLY A 21 -1.94 24.34 -0.86
CA GLY A 21 -1.25 25.51 -1.42
C GLY A 21 -0.32 26.20 -0.41
N GLN A 22 -0.66 26.15 0.87
CA GLN A 22 0.19 26.63 1.98
C GLN A 22 1.18 25.58 2.48
N ARG A 23 1.29 24.42 1.81
CA ARG A 23 2.11 23.26 2.23
C ARG A 23 1.76 22.69 3.61
N ARG A 24 0.53 22.93 4.09
CA ARG A 24 0.03 22.46 5.38
C ARG A 24 -0.65 21.09 5.23
N ILE A 25 0.12 20.10 4.76
CA ILE A 25 -0.41 18.79 4.36
C ILE A 25 -1.04 18.04 5.56
N GLU A 26 -0.37 18.04 6.71
CA GLU A 26 -0.88 17.40 7.93
C GLU A 26 -2.16 18.07 8.44
N ALA A 27 -2.24 19.40 8.38
CA ALA A 27 -3.46 20.13 8.73
C ALA A 27 -4.61 19.81 7.76
N ALA A 28 -4.32 19.67 6.45
CA ALA A 28 -5.30 19.27 5.46
C ALA A 28 -5.87 17.87 5.76
N TYR A 29 -5.00 16.92 6.12
CA TYR A 29 -5.39 15.57 6.53
C TYR A 29 -6.27 15.58 7.77
N ASN A 30 -5.80 16.18 8.86
CA ASN A 30 -6.55 16.23 10.11
C ASN A 30 -7.91 16.90 9.94
N PHE A 31 -7.96 18.00 9.18
CA PHE A 31 -9.21 18.69 8.86
C PHE A 31 -10.17 17.78 8.08
N LEU A 32 -9.71 17.12 7.01
CA LEU A 32 -10.57 16.24 6.21
C LEU A 32 -11.15 15.10 7.05
N ILE A 33 -10.30 14.44 7.85
CA ILE A 33 -10.70 13.35 8.75
C ILE A 33 -11.72 13.84 9.78
N GLU A 34 -11.51 15.01 10.37
CA GLU A 34 -12.44 15.60 11.33
C GLU A 34 -13.81 15.86 10.69
N MET A 35 -13.84 16.44 9.48
CA MET A 35 -15.07 16.72 8.75
C MET A 35 -15.84 15.45 8.38
N ILE A 36 -15.14 14.38 7.98
CA ILE A 36 -15.76 13.09 7.70
C ILE A 36 -16.32 12.46 8.98
N ASN A 37 -15.53 12.42 10.06
CA ASN A 37 -15.89 11.68 11.27
C ASN A 37 -16.94 12.39 12.13
N LYS A 38 -16.89 13.73 12.23
CA LYS A 38 -17.81 14.50 13.07
C LYS A 38 -19.10 14.88 12.36
N LEU A 39 -19.00 15.23 11.07
CA LEU A 39 -20.12 15.77 10.31
C LEU A 39 -20.66 14.78 9.26
N GLY A 40 -20.01 13.63 9.08
CA GLY A 40 -20.45 12.62 8.10
C GLY A 40 -20.30 13.09 6.66
N LEU A 41 -19.48 14.10 6.39
CA LEU A 41 -19.35 14.66 5.06
C LEU A 41 -18.70 13.65 4.10
N ARG A 42 -19.10 13.74 2.83
CA ARG A 42 -18.57 12.93 1.72
C ARG A 42 -17.79 13.83 0.76
N PRO A 43 -16.46 13.95 0.92
CA PRO A 43 -15.63 14.71 0.00
C PRO A 43 -15.69 14.13 -1.41
N LEU A 44 -15.38 14.96 -2.42
CA LEU A 44 -15.22 14.50 -3.79
C LEU A 44 -14.06 13.50 -3.91
N GLN A 45 -14.17 12.54 -4.81
CA GLN A 45 -13.09 11.59 -5.12
C GLN A 45 -11.77 12.32 -5.43
N GLU A 46 -11.86 13.44 -6.13
CA GLU A 46 -10.69 14.27 -6.47
C GLU A 46 -10.00 14.87 -5.22
N THR A 47 -10.76 15.22 -4.18
CA THR A 47 -10.22 15.72 -2.92
C THR A 47 -9.35 14.68 -2.24
N TYR A 48 -9.79 13.42 -2.21
CA TYR A 48 -8.99 12.30 -1.72
C TYR A 48 -7.72 12.11 -2.53
N ARG A 49 -7.84 12.08 -3.86
CA ARG A 49 -6.71 11.86 -4.78
C ARG A 49 -5.58 12.85 -4.56
N LYS A 50 -5.90 14.15 -4.57
CA LYS A 50 -4.90 15.21 -4.35
C LYS A 50 -4.18 15.09 -3.02
N LEU A 51 -4.93 14.82 -1.95
CA LEU A 51 -4.34 14.71 -0.62
C LEU A 51 -3.48 13.45 -0.48
N ILE A 52 -3.90 12.31 -1.07
CA ILE A 52 -3.11 11.08 -1.15
C ILE A 52 -1.78 11.34 -1.87
N GLU A 53 -1.79 11.99 -3.04
CA GLU A 53 -0.56 12.32 -3.76
C GLU A 53 0.39 13.16 -2.89
N LYS A 54 -0.13 14.19 -2.23
CA LYS A 54 0.69 15.06 -1.36
C LYS A 54 1.23 14.34 -0.15
N LEU A 55 0.46 13.45 0.48
CA LEU A 55 0.95 12.63 1.60
C LEU A 55 2.07 11.68 1.16
N LEU A 56 1.92 11.01 0.01
CA LEU A 56 2.96 10.14 -0.54
C LEU A 56 4.23 10.90 -0.93
N GLU A 57 4.10 12.12 -1.48
CA GLU A 57 5.24 13.02 -1.76
C GLU A 57 6.08 13.32 -0.50
N VAL A 58 5.43 13.48 0.67
CA VAL A 58 6.09 13.73 1.96
C VAL A 58 6.28 12.48 2.82
N ARG A 59 6.21 11.29 2.21
CA ARG A 59 6.45 9.98 2.86
C ARG A 59 5.52 9.66 4.03
N LYS A 60 4.27 10.12 3.96
CA LYS A 60 3.19 9.83 4.91
C LYS A 60 2.30 8.71 4.38
N LEU A 61 2.85 7.50 4.30
CA LEU A 61 2.15 6.34 3.71
C LEU A 61 0.91 5.93 4.51
N GLU A 62 1.01 5.87 5.83
CA GLU A 62 -0.09 5.42 6.69
C GLU A 62 -1.33 6.31 6.53
N GLU A 63 -1.13 7.63 6.59
CA GLU A 63 -2.20 8.60 6.38
C GLU A 63 -2.79 8.50 4.96
N ALA A 64 -1.96 8.21 3.94
CA ALA A 64 -2.46 7.98 2.58
C ALA A 64 -3.30 6.69 2.48
N LEU A 65 -2.89 5.62 3.17
CA LEU A 65 -3.64 4.37 3.23
C LEU A 65 -4.97 4.53 3.98
N ASP A 66 -5.02 5.35 5.03
CA ASP A 66 -6.27 5.73 5.72
C ASP A 66 -7.25 6.39 4.76
N LEU A 67 -6.78 7.34 3.95
CA LEU A 67 -7.62 7.99 2.94
C LEU A 67 -8.09 7.01 1.86
N LEU A 68 -7.24 6.07 1.43
CA LEU A 68 -7.64 5.02 0.47
C LEU A 68 -8.77 4.16 1.04
N ARG A 69 -8.66 3.73 2.30
CA ARG A 69 -9.70 2.97 3.00
C ARG A 69 -11.01 3.75 3.10
N LEU A 70 -10.95 5.03 3.48
CA LEU A 70 -12.13 5.90 3.55
C LEU A 70 -12.79 6.10 2.20
N MET A 71 -11.99 6.30 1.14
CA MET A 71 -12.46 6.44 -0.22
C MET A 71 -13.24 5.20 -0.67
N MET A 72 -12.72 4.00 -0.39
CA MET A 72 -13.42 2.74 -0.66
C MET A 72 -14.69 2.56 0.20
N LYS A 73 -14.65 2.94 1.48
CA LYS A 73 -15.83 2.90 2.38
C LYS A 73 -16.95 3.82 1.88
N GLN A 74 -16.60 4.92 1.22
CA GLN A 74 -17.54 5.82 0.54
C GLN A 74 -17.79 5.40 -0.92
N GLU A 75 -17.58 4.13 -1.26
CA GLU A 75 -17.91 3.51 -2.55
C GLU A 75 -17.20 4.13 -3.76
N TYR A 76 -16.11 4.87 -3.53
CA TYR A 76 -15.26 5.34 -4.62
C TYR A 76 -14.30 4.24 -5.07
N GLN A 77 -14.03 4.23 -6.38
CA GLN A 77 -13.06 3.30 -6.97
C GLN A 77 -11.67 3.55 -6.38
N PRO A 78 -10.98 2.52 -5.84
CA PRO A 78 -9.64 2.66 -5.29
C PRO A 78 -8.65 3.14 -6.36
N TRP A 79 -7.59 3.82 -5.92
CA TRP A 79 -6.58 4.38 -6.82
C TRP A 79 -5.19 3.82 -6.50
N PRO A 80 -4.82 2.66 -7.06
CA PRO A 80 -3.65 1.91 -6.64
C PRO A 80 -2.32 2.45 -7.19
N ASP A 81 -2.34 3.22 -8.29
CA ASP A 81 -1.13 3.59 -9.02
C ASP A 81 -0.15 4.45 -8.20
N PRO A 82 -0.58 5.50 -7.47
CA PRO A 82 0.34 6.32 -6.67
C PRO A 82 1.05 5.50 -5.58
N PHE A 83 0.32 4.60 -4.92
CA PHE A 83 0.87 3.70 -3.89
C PHE A 83 1.85 2.71 -4.49
N SER A 84 1.50 2.10 -5.63
CA SER A 84 2.38 1.15 -6.33
C SER A 84 3.71 1.81 -6.73
N HIS A 85 3.64 3.05 -7.22
CA HIS A 85 4.82 3.85 -7.53
C HIS A 85 5.65 4.17 -6.27
N TYR A 86 5.00 4.60 -5.17
CA TYR A 86 5.65 4.89 -3.90
C TYR A 86 6.36 3.66 -3.33
N ILE A 87 5.66 2.52 -3.23
CA ILE A 87 6.16 1.28 -2.64
C ILE A 87 7.38 0.78 -3.40
N ARG A 88 7.29 0.76 -4.74
CA ARG A 88 8.41 0.37 -5.59
C ARG A 88 9.67 1.18 -5.27
N LYS A 89 9.52 2.50 -5.17
CA LYS A 89 10.65 3.44 -5.04
C LYS A 89 11.15 3.61 -3.61
N PHE A 90 10.28 3.57 -2.61
CA PHE A 90 10.58 3.97 -1.23
C PHE A 90 10.08 2.98 -0.17
N GLY A 91 9.05 2.18 -0.46
CA GLY A 91 8.36 1.38 0.56
C GLY A 91 8.97 0.02 0.82
N THR A 92 8.70 -0.57 1.97
CA THR A 92 9.12 -1.92 2.40
C THR A 92 8.13 -3.02 1.96
N VAL A 93 8.43 -4.28 2.24
CA VAL A 93 7.45 -5.37 2.05
C VAL A 93 6.27 -5.24 2.97
N GLU A 94 6.52 -4.76 4.18
CA GLU A 94 5.50 -4.46 5.17
C GLU A 94 4.57 -3.38 4.62
N ASP A 95 5.12 -2.29 4.07
CA ASP A 95 4.35 -1.23 3.40
C ASP A 95 3.51 -1.77 2.22
N ALA A 96 4.11 -2.65 1.42
CA ALA A 96 3.42 -3.29 0.30
C ALA A 96 2.27 -4.19 0.78
N THR A 97 2.48 -4.89 1.88
CA THR A 97 1.49 -5.76 2.50
C THR A 97 0.33 -4.93 3.06
N GLU A 98 0.62 -3.82 3.76
CA GLU A 98 -0.40 -2.91 4.29
C GLU A 98 -1.22 -2.26 3.17
N PHE A 99 -0.57 -1.87 2.07
CA PHE A 99 -1.28 -1.38 0.89
C PHE A 99 -2.22 -2.41 0.27
N LEU A 100 -1.76 -3.65 0.12
CA LEU A 100 -2.60 -4.72 -0.43
C LEU A 100 -3.77 -5.08 0.50
N LYS A 101 -3.57 -5.03 1.82
CA LYS A 101 -4.67 -5.17 2.81
C LYS A 101 -5.67 -4.03 2.66
N ALA A 102 -5.19 -2.78 2.55
CA ALA A 102 -6.04 -1.62 2.36
C ALA A 102 -6.90 -1.71 1.08
N LEU A 103 -6.35 -2.26 -0.01
CA LEU A 103 -7.07 -2.44 -1.28
C LEU A 103 -8.12 -3.55 -1.29
N THR A 104 -7.99 -4.56 -0.43
CA THR A 104 -8.81 -5.78 -0.56
C THR A 104 -10.01 -5.80 0.39
N LEU A 105 -10.14 -4.87 1.34
CA LEU A 105 -11.07 -4.94 2.50
C LEU A 105 -11.00 -6.28 3.26
N LYS A 106 -10.06 -7.16 2.90
CA LYS A 106 -9.81 -8.49 3.44
C LYS A 106 -8.59 -8.41 4.33
N GLU A 107 -8.56 -9.28 5.32
CA GLU A 107 -7.49 -9.30 6.32
C GLU A 107 -6.11 -9.67 5.69
N TYR A 108 -6.11 -10.39 4.55
CA TYR A 108 -4.90 -10.81 3.85
C TYR A 108 -5.00 -10.72 2.31
N PRO A 109 -3.96 -10.20 1.63
CA PRO A 109 -3.85 -10.21 0.16
C PRO A 109 -3.77 -11.62 -0.43
N SER A 110 -4.18 -11.78 -1.70
CA SER A 110 -4.05 -13.06 -2.41
C SER A 110 -2.57 -13.41 -2.72
N PRO A 111 -2.22 -14.69 -2.91
CA PRO A 111 -0.86 -15.08 -3.28
C PRO A 111 -0.34 -14.37 -4.54
N SER A 112 -1.16 -14.21 -5.58
CA SER A 112 -0.76 -13.47 -6.79
C SER A 112 -0.41 -12.00 -6.53
N ALA A 113 -1.06 -11.36 -5.55
CA ALA A 113 -0.73 -9.99 -5.15
C ALA A 113 0.64 -9.92 -4.46
N TYR A 114 0.96 -10.87 -3.59
CA TYR A 114 2.30 -11.03 -3.03
C TYR A 114 3.35 -11.29 -4.10
N ALA A 115 3.06 -12.18 -5.06
CA ALA A 115 3.96 -12.50 -6.17
C ALA A 115 4.31 -11.25 -6.99
N TYR A 116 3.32 -10.39 -7.26
CA TYR A 116 3.51 -9.13 -7.96
C TYR A 116 4.47 -8.19 -7.20
N VAL A 117 4.26 -8.00 -5.90
CA VAL A 117 5.10 -7.16 -5.04
C VAL A 117 6.54 -7.67 -5.00
N PHE A 118 6.75 -8.97 -4.79
CA PHE A 118 8.10 -9.53 -4.78
C PHE A 118 8.80 -9.42 -6.12
N ARG A 119 8.10 -9.68 -7.23
CA ARG A 119 8.64 -9.45 -8.58
C ARG A 119 9.05 -7.99 -8.78
N SER A 120 8.26 -7.04 -8.27
CA SER A 120 8.57 -5.61 -8.33
C SER A 120 9.87 -5.28 -7.58
N PHE A 121 10.02 -5.73 -6.33
CA PHE A 121 11.26 -5.51 -5.56
C PHE A 121 12.49 -6.17 -6.18
N LEU A 122 12.34 -7.38 -6.72
CA LEU A 122 13.43 -8.07 -7.41
C LEU A 122 13.94 -7.31 -8.63
N ARG A 123 13.04 -6.71 -9.43
CA ARG A 123 13.40 -5.90 -10.60
C ARG A 123 14.16 -4.63 -10.20
N GLU A 124 13.84 -4.04 -9.06
CA GLU A 124 14.54 -2.86 -8.51
C GLU A 124 15.82 -3.23 -7.73
N GLY A 125 16.24 -4.50 -7.72
CA GLY A 125 17.45 -4.96 -7.02
C GLY A 125 17.30 -5.05 -5.49
N ARG A 126 16.10 -4.86 -4.95
CA ARG A 126 15.81 -4.81 -3.51
C ARG A 126 15.62 -6.21 -2.94
N HIS A 127 16.68 -7.01 -2.96
CA HIS A 127 16.65 -8.43 -2.60
C HIS A 127 16.40 -8.71 -1.11
N SER A 128 16.77 -7.78 -0.22
CA SER A 128 16.46 -7.90 1.21
C SER A 128 14.94 -7.87 1.48
N GLU A 129 14.21 -7.14 0.63
CA GLU A 129 12.75 -7.02 0.72
C GLU A 129 12.07 -8.24 0.09
N ALA A 130 12.51 -8.69 -1.08
CA ALA A 130 12.02 -9.93 -1.67
C ALA A 130 12.56 -11.16 -0.90
N ASN A 131 12.00 -11.42 0.28
CA ASN A 131 12.39 -12.50 1.17
C ASN A 131 11.17 -13.34 1.57
N TYR A 132 11.24 -14.63 1.26
CA TYR A 132 10.24 -15.64 1.59
C TYR A 132 9.86 -15.68 3.09
N ASN A 133 10.81 -15.35 3.98
CA ASN A 133 10.56 -15.31 5.42
C ASN A 133 9.63 -14.16 5.84
N LYS A 134 9.43 -13.13 5.01
CA LYS A 134 8.46 -12.06 5.28
C LYS A 134 7.02 -12.43 4.92
N CYS A 135 6.79 -13.54 4.21
CA CYS A 135 5.44 -14.01 3.89
C CYS A 135 4.70 -14.50 5.14
N PRO A 136 3.39 -14.22 5.26
CA PRO A 136 2.52 -14.92 6.22
C PRO A 136 2.55 -16.43 6.01
N HIS A 137 2.28 -17.19 7.07
CA HIS A 137 2.36 -18.66 7.02
C HIS A 137 1.50 -19.29 5.91
N HIS A 138 0.31 -18.73 5.64
CA HIS A 138 -0.60 -19.20 4.58
C HIS A 138 -0.11 -18.88 3.15
N ILE A 139 0.77 -17.88 2.98
CA ILE A 139 1.38 -17.54 1.69
C ILE A 139 2.68 -18.32 1.44
N ARG A 140 3.39 -18.72 2.51
CA ARG A 140 4.61 -19.55 2.38
C ARG A 140 4.31 -20.89 1.70
N GLN A 141 3.11 -21.45 1.87
CA GLN A 141 2.74 -22.72 1.24
C GLN A 141 2.40 -22.58 -0.26
N ASP A 142 2.41 -21.37 -0.80
CA ASP A 142 2.10 -21.11 -2.20
C ASP A 142 3.28 -21.45 -3.12
N TYR A 143 3.02 -22.31 -4.12
CA TYR A 143 4.03 -22.79 -5.06
C TYR A 143 4.57 -21.70 -6.00
N GLU A 144 3.73 -20.73 -6.39
CA GLU A 144 4.16 -19.59 -7.22
C GLU A 144 5.16 -18.73 -6.45
N ILE A 145 4.86 -18.45 -5.18
CA ILE A 145 5.72 -17.67 -4.28
C ILE A 145 7.05 -18.40 -4.04
N TRP A 146 7.01 -19.69 -3.74
CA TRP A 146 8.24 -20.48 -3.57
C TRP A 146 9.09 -20.50 -4.86
N GLY A 147 8.45 -20.61 -6.02
CA GLY A 147 9.09 -20.59 -7.35
C GLY A 147 9.89 -19.31 -7.63
N LEU A 148 9.42 -18.16 -7.14
CA LEU A 148 10.13 -16.88 -7.29
C LEU A 148 11.50 -16.89 -6.61
N PHE A 149 11.59 -17.53 -5.44
CA PHE A 149 12.81 -17.59 -4.64
C PHE A 149 13.71 -18.77 -5.01
N SER A 150 13.15 -19.90 -5.46
CA SER A 150 13.92 -21.08 -5.87
C SER A 150 14.67 -20.89 -7.20
N SER A 151 14.18 -20.00 -8.08
CA SER A 151 14.88 -19.65 -9.32
C SER A 151 16.26 -19.02 -9.09
N LYS A 152 16.48 -18.38 -7.91
CA LYS A 152 17.79 -17.88 -7.48
C LYS A 152 18.70 -18.97 -6.90
N CYS A 153 18.16 -20.05 -6.32
CA CYS A 153 18.98 -21.16 -5.82
C CYS A 153 19.71 -21.91 -6.96
N LYS A 154 19.24 -21.82 -8.21
CA LYS A 154 19.98 -22.37 -9.36
C LYS A 154 21.24 -21.57 -9.73
N ASN A 155 21.33 -20.30 -9.34
CA ASN A 155 22.51 -19.45 -9.58
C ASN A 155 23.29 -19.13 -8.29
N ALA A 156 22.87 -19.66 -7.14
CA ALA A 156 23.53 -19.47 -5.84
C ALA A 156 23.97 -20.81 -5.18
N ALA A 157 23.75 -21.96 -5.83
CA ALA A 157 24.20 -23.28 -5.35
C ALA A 157 25.71 -23.51 -5.53
N SER A 158 26.53 -22.55 -5.13
CA SER A 158 27.97 -22.76 -4.91
C SER A 158 28.41 -22.40 -3.50
N PHE A 159 27.51 -22.19 -2.53
CA PHE A 159 27.91 -22.05 -1.13
C PHE A 159 26.92 -22.74 -0.19
N ASP A 160 27.49 -23.61 0.66
CA ASP A 160 26.96 -24.25 1.86
C ASP A 160 26.09 -25.51 1.72
N SER A 161 26.73 -26.57 1.21
CA SER A 161 26.53 -27.92 1.72
C SER A 161 27.17 -28.04 3.12
N LEU A 162 26.43 -27.77 4.20
CA LEU A 162 26.67 -28.28 5.56
C LEU A 162 25.64 -27.68 6.53
N THR A 163 24.52 -28.37 6.72
CA THR A 163 23.86 -28.60 8.04
C THR A 163 22.56 -29.35 7.79
N MET A 164 22.66 -30.65 7.48
CA MET A 164 21.62 -31.64 7.76
C MET A 164 22.30 -32.99 7.98
N SER A 165 22.93 -33.15 9.14
CA SER A 165 23.35 -34.46 9.65
C SER A 165 23.26 -34.45 11.18
N GLY A 166 22.39 -35.32 11.71
CA GLY A 166 22.05 -35.44 13.13
C GLY A 166 20.70 -34.76 13.38
N GLU A 167 19.60 -35.44 13.67
CA GLU A 167 19.47 -36.55 14.60
C GLU A 167 18.37 -37.53 14.14
N ARG A 168 18.73 -38.82 14.03
CA ARG A 168 17.85 -39.97 14.19
C ARG A 168 18.60 -40.96 15.08
N SER A 169 18.09 -41.18 16.29
CA SER A 169 18.34 -42.26 17.29
C SER A 169 17.89 -41.66 18.63
N LEU A 170 16.96 -42.17 19.42
CA LEU A 170 16.45 -43.52 19.68
C LEU A 170 14.91 -43.50 19.82
#